data_AF-A0AAW0QTP0-F1
#
_entry.id   AF-A0AAW0QTP0-F1
#
_cell.length_a   1.000
_cell.length_b   1.000
_cell.length_c   1.000
_cell.angle_alpha   90.00
_cell.angle_beta   90.00
_cell.angle_gamma   90.00
#
_symmetry.space_group_name_H-M   'P 1'
#
loop_
_entity.id
_entity.type
_entity.pdbx_description
1 polymer ?
#
loop_
_entity_poly.entity_id
_entity_poly.type
_entity_poly.pdbx_seq_one_letter_code
_entity_poly.pdbx_strand_id
1 'polypeptide(L)'
;MATTSLRPCAQRFARNAPRAVATPWTPSGSCQTRRGFLNIPGLSMPDANGPPQTLTARRTLPYASNRLYELIADIDSYPRFLPYCTSARVTHWTNSSSVPVTSTSSSPTTAAENTAFETKRRWPAQADLTAGWGGIQETYTSRVFCVPGRIVEAISGEAGPEIPTADMERLGLRDPGPGAGIRGGGGVFKSLVTRWTVRPLPPNTDTTSSSKIEWSEVDLSIRYRFSNPLYAAVSSAVADKLAPVMINAFVKEAERMLGNPRP
;
A
#
# COMPACT_ATOMS: atom_id res chain seq x y z
N MET A 1 87.96 7.72 -7.35
CA MET A 1 88.16 6.27 -7.56
C MET A 1 87.26 5.82 -8.70
N ALA A 2 87.89 5.23 -9.74
CA ALA A 2 87.34 4.38 -10.84
C ALA A 2 86.12 4.90 -11.65
N THR A 3 86.22 5.33 -12.91
CA THR A 3 86.62 4.65 -14.18
C THR A 3 85.45 3.99 -14.93
N THR A 4 85.03 4.66 -16.01
CA THR A 4 84.72 4.22 -17.39
C THR A 4 84.55 2.71 -17.68
N SER A 5 83.51 2.35 -18.46
CA SER A 5 83.65 1.80 -19.84
C SER A 5 82.67 0.67 -20.23
N LEU A 6 81.86 0.98 -21.25
CA LEU A 6 81.55 0.22 -22.49
C LEU A 6 81.21 -1.30 -22.48
N ARG A 7 80.03 -1.57 -23.09
CA ARG A 7 79.59 -2.72 -23.92
C ARG A 7 80.74 -3.36 -24.74
N PRO A 8 80.73 -4.66 -25.18
CA PRO A 8 79.71 -5.16 -26.15
C PRO A 8 79.48 -6.71 -26.31
N CYS A 9 78.42 -7.04 -27.07
CA CYS A 9 78.25 -8.01 -28.17
C CYS A 9 78.67 -9.51 -28.11
N ALA A 10 77.84 -10.31 -28.81
CA ALA A 10 78.08 -11.57 -29.55
C ALA A 10 78.08 -12.90 -28.76
N GLN A 11 77.03 -13.73 -28.91
CA GLN A 11 76.84 -14.80 -29.91
C GLN A 11 77.74 -16.04 -29.69
N ARG A 12 77.13 -17.23 -29.52
CA ARG A 12 77.13 -18.33 -30.51
C ARG A 12 76.60 -19.67 -29.94
N PHE A 13 75.71 -20.28 -30.75
CA PHE A 13 75.53 -21.70 -31.13
C PHE A 13 75.82 -22.86 -30.17
N ALA A 14 74.82 -23.76 -30.00
CA ALA A 14 74.75 -25.11 -30.63
C ALA A 14 73.65 -25.97 -29.95
N ARG A 15 72.59 -26.35 -30.68
CA ARG A 15 72.27 -27.71 -31.18
C ARG A 15 72.15 -28.84 -30.12
N ASN A 16 70.93 -29.31 -29.85
CA ASN A 16 70.39 -30.61 -30.31
C ASN A 16 68.99 -30.92 -29.73
N ALA A 17 68.12 -31.49 -30.58
CA ALA A 17 66.80 -32.09 -30.29
C ALA A 17 66.97 -33.56 -29.79
N PRO A 18 65.93 -34.40 -29.45
CA PRO A 18 64.47 -34.26 -29.72
C PRO A 18 63.48 -34.75 -28.61
N ARG A 19 62.16 -34.54 -28.89
CA ARG A 19 60.90 -35.30 -28.57
C ARG A 19 60.80 -36.08 -27.24
N ALA A 20 59.67 -36.18 -26.52
CA ALA A 20 58.28 -35.71 -26.54
C ALA A 20 57.64 -36.20 -25.21
N VAL A 21 56.42 -35.75 -24.88
CA VAL A 21 55.30 -36.49 -24.22
C VAL A 21 54.53 -35.68 -23.15
N ALA A 22 53.20 -35.68 -23.34
CA ALA A 22 52.07 -35.52 -22.41
C ALA A 22 51.73 -34.15 -21.78
N THR A 23 50.61 -33.60 -22.26
CA THR A 23 49.61 -32.82 -21.49
C THR A 23 48.88 -33.74 -20.49
N PRO A 24 48.42 -33.28 -19.30
CA PRO A 24 47.20 -32.47 -19.23
C PRO A 24 47.11 -31.41 -18.10
N TRP A 25 46.11 -30.54 -18.28
CA TRP A 25 45.52 -29.57 -17.35
C TRP A 25 45.38 -30.03 -15.88
N THR A 26 45.62 -29.10 -14.95
CA THR A 26 44.73 -28.78 -13.81
C THR A 26 44.97 -27.33 -13.36
N PRO A 27 43.90 -26.57 -13.05
CA PRO A 27 43.74 -26.19 -11.65
C PRO A 27 42.28 -26.32 -11.21
N SER A 28 42.02 -27.21 -10.25
CA SER A 28 40.78 -27.23 -9.48
C SER A 28 41.09 -26.90 -8.04
N GLY A 29 40.31 -25.98 -7.46
CA GLY A 29 40.13 -25.94 -6.01
C GLY A 29 40.39 -24.59 -5.33
N SER A 30 39.60 -23.56 -5.64
CA SER A 30 39.22 -22.59 -4.59
C SER A 30 37.71 -22.69 -4.38
N CYS A 31 37.29 -23.67 -3.59
CA CYS A 31 35.91 -23.72 -3.10
C CYS A 31 35.83 -22.80 -1.87
N GLN A 32 35.43 -21.55 -2.08
CA GLN A 32 35.05 -20.66 -0.99
C GLN A 32 33.81 -21.25 -0.31
N THR A 33 34.01 -21.86 0.85
CA THR A 33 32.92 -22.37 1.68
C THR A 33 32.21 -21.19 2.34
N ARG A 34 31.26 -20.58 1.62
CA ARG A 34 30.26 -19.69 2.23
C ARG A 34 29.27 -20.59 2.95
N ARG A 35 29.43 -20.76 4.27
CA ARG A 35 28.46 -21.47 5.12
C ARG A 35 27.19 -20.61 5.23
N GLY A 36 26.29 -20.78 4.27
CA GLY A 36 24.88 -20.42 4.36
C GLY A 36 24.10 -21.59 4.95
N PHE A 37 23.45 -21.32 6.07
CA PHE A 37 22.66 -22.22 6.90
C PHE A 37 21.45 -22.82 6.15
N LEU A 38 21.08 -24.05 6.53
CA LEU A 38 19.73 -24.66 6.41
C LEU A 38 19.03 -24.50 5.05
N ASN A 39 19.31 -25.41 4.11
CA ASN A 39 18.53 -25.56 2.88
C ASN A 39 17.26 -26.38 3.18
N ILE A 40 16.20 -25.75 3.69
CA ILE A 40 14.88 -26.38 3.83
C ILE A 40 14.13 -26.22 2.49
N PRO A 41 13.82 -27.32 1.78
CA PRO A 41 13.05 -27.24 0.54
C PRO A 41 11.66 -26.66 0.82
N GLY A 42 11.29 -25.56 0.18
CA GLY A 42 9.98 -24.93 0.28
C GLY A 42 9.88 -23.68 1.16
N LEU A 43 10.97 -23.25 1.81
CA LEU A 43 11.03 -21.99 2.57
C LEU A 43 12.05 -21.03 1.95
N SER A 44 11.75 -20.51 0.75
CA SER A 44 12.45 -19.32 0.25
C SER A 44 12.01 -18.13 1.10
N MET A 45 12.90 -17.64 1.97
CA MET A 45 12.63 -16.42 2.73
C MET A 45 12.35 -15.27 1.76
N PRO A 46 11.22 -14.55 1.89
CA PRO A 46 10.98 -13.37 1.07
C PRO A 46 12.10 -12.36 1.30
N ASP A 47 12.70 -11.89 0.21
CA ASP A 47 13.76 -10.88 0.27
C ASP A 47 13.22 -9.61 0.94
N ALA A 48 13.85 -9.17 2.03
CA ALA A 48 13.52 -7.89 2.66
C ALA A 48 13.72 -6.69 1.74
N ASN A 49 14.54 -6.84 0.70
CA ASN A 49 14.73 -5.91 -0.38
C ASN A 49 13.88 -6.19 -1.62
N GLY A 50 13.02 -7.20 -1.55
CA GLY A 50 12.08 -7.55 -2.60
C GLY A 50 11.04 -6.45 -2.89
N PRO A 51 10.33 -6.57 -4.02
CA PRO A 51 9.30 -5.62 -4.40
C PRO A 51 8.16 -5.61 -3.37
N PRO A 52 7.48 -4.46 -3.16
CA PRO A 52 6.29 -4.39 -2.33
C PRO A 52 5.23 -5.40 -2.78
N GLN A 53 4.61 -6.07 -1.81
CA GLN A 53 3.50 -6.99 -2.07
C GLN A 53 2.22 -6.20 -2.22
N THR A 54 1.34 -6.62 -3.13
CA THR A 54 0.04 -5.96 -3.37
C THR A 54 -1.08 -6.98 -3.29
N LEU A 55 -2.05 -6.71 -2.43
CA LEU A 55 -3.28 -7.48 -2.26
C LEU A 55 -4.45 -6.66 -2.78
N THR A 56 -5.36 -7.27 -3.53
CA THR A 56 -6.54 -6.59 -4.05
C THR A 56 -7.78 -7.43 -3.90
N ALA A 57 -8.92 -6.78 -3.68
CA ALA A 57 -10.23 -7.41 -3.72
C ALA A 57 -11.28 -6.40 -4.20
N ARG A 58 -12.28 -6.88 -4.95
CA ARG A 58 -13.38 -6.04 -5.48
C ARG A 58 -14.74 -6.64 -5.21
N ARG A 59 -15.72 -5.75 -5.00
CA ARG A 59 -17.13 -6.10 -4.83
C ARG A 59 -18.01 -5.06 -5.49
N THR A 60 -19.05 -5.53 -6.17
CA THR A 60 -20.12 -4.68 -6.69
C THR A 60 -21.27 -4.71 -5.71
N LEU A 61 -21.73 -3.53 -5.30
CA LEU A 61 -22.76 -3.37 -4.29
C LEU A 61 -23.91 -2.50 -4.81
N PRO A 62 -25.17 -2.86 -4.49
CA PRO A 62 -26.37 -2.11 -4.83
C PRO A 62 -26.60 -0.88 -3.94
N TYR A 63 -25.56 -0.07 -3.74
CA TYR A 63 -25.63 1.18 -2.98
C TYR A 63 -24.93 2.32 -3.73
N ALA A 64 -25.41 3.54 -3.48
CA ALA A 64 -24.79 4.77 -3.97
C ALA A 64 -23.33 4.91 -3.49
N SER A 65 -22.45 5.40 -4.36
CA SER A 65 -21.00 5.49 -4.07
C SER A 65 -20.72 6.35 -2.84
N ASN A 66 -21.48 7.43 -2.66
CA ASN A 66 -21.35 8.33 -1.51
C ASN A 66 -21.63 7.59 -0.19
N ARG A 67 -22.63 6.71 -0.14
CA ARG A 67 -22.97 5.97 1.08
C ARG A 67 -21.89 4.96 1.47
N LEU A 68 -21.35 4.25 0.49
CA LEU A 68 -20.24 3.32 0.71
C LEU A 68 -18.98 4.07 1.14
N TYR A 69 -18.71 5.20 0.51
CA TYR A 69 -17.61 6.08 0.86
C TYR A 69 -17.70 6.59 2.30
N GLU A 70 -18.88 6.94 2.78
CA GLU A 70 -19.09 7.36 4.18
C GLU A 70 -18.72 6.27 5.18
N LEU A 71 -19.07 5.01 4.89
CA LEU A 71 -18.71 3.87 5.73
C LEU A 71 -17.21 3.60 5.73
N ILE A 72 -16.56 3.73 4.57
CA ILE A 72 -15.10 3.57 4.44
C ILE A 72 -14.37 4.72 5.15
N ALA A 73 -14.89 5.95 5.08
CA ALA A 73 -14.29 7.09 5.75
C ALA A 73 -14.45 7.05 7.28
N ASP A 74 -15.38 6.25 7.81
CA ASP A 74 -15.58 6.05 9.25
C ASP A 74 -14.58 5.04 9.84
N ILE A 75 -13.31 5.45 9.87
CA ILE A 75 -12.18 4.62 10.32
C ILE A 75 -12.36 4.13 11.77
N ASP A 76 -12.98 4.93 12.65
CA ASP A 76 -13.20 4.57 14.06
C ASP A 76 -14.11 3.34 14.23
N SER A 77 -14.98 3.07 13.25
CA SER A 77 -15.88 1.90 13.27
C SER A 77 -15.21 0.61 12.81
N TYR A 78 -14.00 0.66 12.23
CA TYR A 78 -13.31 -0.51 11.66
C TYR A 78 -13.19 -1.70 12.62
N PRO A 79 -12.86 -1.55 13.91
CA PRO A 79 -12.75 -2.68 14.84
C PRO A 79 -14.05 -3.44 15.07
N ARG A 80 -15.21 -2.85 14.72
CA ARG A 80 -16.51 -3.50 14.88
C ARG A 80 -16.78 -4.55 13.81
N PHE A 81 -16.20 -4.39 12.62
CA PHE A 81 -16.52 -5.24 11.47
C PHE A 81 -15.31 -5.82 10.76
N LEU A 82 -14.17 -5.10 10.69
CA LEU A 82 -12.98 -5.62 10.02
C LEU A 82 -12.28 -6.66 10.88
N PRO A 83 -12.15 -7.91 10.41
CA PRO A 83 -11.34 -8.89 11.09
C PRO A 83 -9.88 -8.44 11.09
N TYR A 84 -9.16 -8.82 12.14
CA TYR A 84 -7.77 -8.41 12.42
C TYR A 84 -7.60 -6.93 12.81
N CYS A 85 -8.60 -6.07 12.64
CA CYS A 85 -8.57 -4.72 13.19
C CYS A 85 -9.01 -4.75 14.66
N THR A 86 -8.05 -4.60 15.58
CA THR A 86 -8.31 -4.65 17.03
C THR A 86 -8.61 -3.26 17.61
N SER A 87 -8.04 -2.21 17.01
CA SER A 87 -8.29 -0.82 17.37
C SER A 87 -8.12 0.07 16.15
N ALA A 88 -8.92 1.13 16.07
CA ALA A 88 -8.76 2.19 15.08
C ALA A 88 -9.21 3.50 15.72
N ARG A 89 -8.43 4.56 15.53
CA ARG A 89 -8.71 5.88 16.08
C ARG A 89 -8.21 6.98 15.15
N VAL A 90 -9.10 7.85 14.71
CA VAL A 90 -8.72 9.10 14.04
C VAL A 90 -8.09 10.05 15.07
N THR A 91 -6.84 10.45 14.83
CA THR A 91 -6.09 11.35 15.71
C THR A 91 -6.10 12.79 15.22
N HIS A 92 -6.16 12.99 13.91
CA HIS A 92 -6.26 14.31 13.30
C HIS A 92 -7.30 14.32 12.18
N TRP A 93 -8.01 15.43 12.09
CA TRP A 93 -9.01 15.69 11.06
C TRP A 93 -8.52 16.83 10.17
N THR A 94 -8.95 16.84 8.91
CA THR A 94 -8.70 17.98 8.03
C THR A 94 -9.31 19.24 8.63
N ASN A 95 -8.61 20.35 8.46
CA ASN A 95 -9.22 21.64 8.70
C ASN A 95 -10.45 21.73 7.81
N SER A 96 -11.56 22.24 8.36
CA SER A 96 -12.66 22.62 7.49
C SER A 96 -12.09 23.73 6.60
N SER A 97 -11.70 23.41 5.39
CA SER A 97 -11.31 24.36 4.33
C SER A 97 -12.47 24.40 3.35
N SER A 98 -12.99 25.59 3.07
CA SER A 98 -14.28 25.81 2.42
C SER A 98 -14.06 25.43 0.97
N VAL A 99 -14.37 24.18 0.63
CA VAL A 99 -14.58 23.84 -0.76
C VAL A 99 -15.73 24.76 -1.18
N PRO A 100 -15.52 25.67 -2.15
CA PRO A 100 -16.63 26.34 -2.77
C PRO A 100 -17.43 25.22 -3.42
N VAL A 101 -18.53 24.82 -2.81
CA VAL A 101 -19.59 24.16 -3.54
C VAL A 101 -19.97 25.22 -4.55
N THR A 102 -19.55 25.05 -5.80
CA THR A 102 -20.12 25.80 -6.91
C THR A 102 -21.54 25.30 -7.03
N SER A 103 -22.39 25.81 -6.14
CA SER A 103 -23.83 25.75 -6.23
C SER A 103 -24.17 26.61 -7.45
N THR A 104 -24.07 26.02 -8.64
CA THR A 104 -24.84 26.50 -9.79
C THR A 104 -26.30 26.11 -9.53
N SER A 105 -26.87 26.64 -8.45
CA SER A 105 -28.31 26.76 -8.24
C SER A 105 -28.65 28.19 -8.61
N SER A 106 -28.71 28.45 -9.92
CA SER A 106 -29.38 29.62 -10.43
C SER A 106 -30.88 29.47 -10.13
N SER A 107 -31.33 30.04 -9.01
CA SER A 107 -32.68 30.60 -8.83
C SER A 107 -32.76 31.33 -7.48
N PRO A 108 -32.95 32.65 -7.45
CA PRO A 108 -33.22 33.40 -6.23
C PRO A 108 -34.74 33.55 -6.07
N THR A 109 -35.35 32.79 -5.15
CA THR A 109 -36.71 33.11 -4.70
C THR A 109 -36.89 32.83 -3.22
N THR A 110 -36.83 33.93 -2.46
CA THR A 110 -37.64 34.22 -1.27
C THR A 110 -37.34 33.45 0.03
N ALA A 111 -36.64 34.15 0.91
CA ALA A 111 -36.84 34.24 2.37
C ALA A 111 -37.63 33.09 3.04
N ALA A 112 -36.90 32.14 3.62
CA ALA A 112 -37.29 31.47 4.85
C ALA A 112 -36.03 31.03 5.59
N GLU A 113 -35.77 31.75 6.68
CA GLU A 113 -34.73 31.55 7.68
C GLU A 113 -34.89 30.18 8.35
N ASN A 114 -34.20 29.17 7.82
CA ASN A 114 -33.87 27.97 8.56
C ASN A 114 -32.35 27.83 8.53
N THR A 115 -31.76 28.13 9.67
CA THR A 115 -30.32 28.09 9.98
C THR A 115 -29.80 26.66 9.87
N ALA A 116 -29.69 26.13 8.65
CA ALA A 116 -28.87 24.97 8.38
C ALA A 116 -27.42 25.41 8.56
N PHE A 117 -26.87 25.16 9.74
CA PHE A 117 -25.43 25.07 9.93
C PHE A 117 -24.93 24.08 8.87
N GLU A 118 -24.45 24.60 7.74
CA GLU A 118 -23.80 23.82 6.70
C GLU A 118 -22.47 23.38 7.31
N THR A 119 -22.53 22.34 8.17
CA THR A 119 -21.38 21.82 8.90
C THR A 119 -20.44 21.26 7.88
N LYS A 120 -19.50 22.11 7.50
CA LYS A 120 -18.41 21.85 6.59
C LYS A 120 -17.73 20.55 6.99
N ARG A 121 -18.01 19.52 6.22
CA ARG A 121 -17.66 18.15 6.59
C ARG A 121 -16.14 18.01 6.63
N ARG A 122 -15.62 17.51 7.74
CA ARG A 122 -14.20 17.20 7.92
C ARG A 122 -13.94 15.75 7.56
N TRP A 123 -12.72 15.46 7.12
CA TRP A 123 -12.27 14.12 6.78
C TRP A 123 -11.10 13.72 7.68
N PRO A 124 -10.90 12.42 7.95
CA PRO A 124 -9.71 11.98 8.66
C PRO A 124 -8.44 12.38 7.91
N ALA A 125 -7.49 12.98 8.61
CA ALA A 125 -6.17 13.36 8.10
C ALA A 125 -5.05 12.46 8.66
N GLN A 126 -5.25 11.91 9.85
CA GLN A 126 -4.35 10.95 10.48
C GLN A 126 -5.14 9.99 11.37
N ALA A 127 -4.78 8.71 11.36
CA ALA A 127 -5.40 7.70 12.21
C ALA A 127 -4.37 6.65 12.68
N ASP A 128 -4.54 6.17 13.90
CA ASP A 128 -3.81 5.04 14.45
C ASP A 128 -4.65 3.78 14.29
N LEU A 129 -4.09 2.75 13.65
CA LEU A 129 -4.74 1.46 13.46
C LEU A 129 -3.89 0.37 14.11
N THR A 130 -4.54 -0.49 14.89
CA THR A 130 -3.93 -1.66 15.51
C THR A 130 -4.43 -2.93 14.82
N ALA A 131 -3.55 -3.58 14.08
CA ALA A 131 -3.83 -4.85 13.42
C ALA A 131 -3.22 -6.01 14.21
N GLY A 132 -3.97 -7.09 14.36
CA GLY A 132 -3.52 -8.30 15.05
C GLY A 132 -3.75 -9.56 14.23
N TRP A 133 -2.69 -10.36 14.01
CA TRP A 133 -2.75 -11.64 13.31
C TRP A 133 -1.71 -12.61 13.86
N GLY A 134 -2.06 -13.89 13.99
CA GLY A 134 -1.11 -14.95 14.35
C GLY A 134 -0.36 -14.74 15.68
N GLY A 135 -0.99 -14.08 16.67
CA GLY A 135 -0.38 -13.81 17.98
C GLY A 135 0.51 -12.56 18.04
N ILE A 136 0.61 -11.81 16.95
CA ILE A 136 1.32 -10.53 16.89
C ILE A 136 0.27 -9.42 16.76
N GLN A 137 0.46 -8.32 17.48
CA GLN A 137 -0.41 -7.14 17.43
C GLN A 137 0.45 -5.88 17.27
N GLU A 138 0.15 -5.10 16.26
CA GLU A 138 0.97 -3.97 15.84
C GLU A 138 0.11 -2.73 15.60
N THR A 139 0.56 -1.59 16.11
CA THR A 139 -0.09 -0.30 15.91
C THR A 139 0.72 0.55 14.94
N TYR A 140 0.07 1.08 13.92
CA TYR A 140 0.69 1.97 12.94
C TYR A 140 -0.14 3.25 12.77
N THR A 141 0.57 4.37 12.77
CA THR A 141 -0.01 5.69 12.48
C THR A 141 0.03 5.93 10.97
N SER A 142 -1.15 6.10 10.38
CA SER A 142 -1.32 6.39 8.95
C SER A 142 -1.71 7.84 8.73
N ARG A 143 -1.11 8.47 7.71
CA ARG A 143 -1.61 9.70 7.08
C ARG A 143 -2.77 9.31 6.16
N VAL A 144 -3.90 10.00 6.27
CA VAL A 144 -5.13 9.66 5.55
C VAL A 144 -5.49 10.76 4.57
N PHE A 145 -5.82 10.36 3.35
CA PHE A 145 -6.24 11.23 2.27
C PHE A 145 -7.61 10.79 1.77
N CYS A 146 -8.52 11.75 1.70
CA CYS A 146 -9.92 11.53 1.39
C CYS A 146 -10.30 12.36 0.16
N VAL A 147 -10.67 11.67 -0.92
CA VAL A 147 -11.33 12.26 -2.09
C VAL A 147 -12.82 11.97 -1.96
N PRO A 148 -13.67 12.97 -1.63
CA PRO A 148 -15.08 12.76 -1.33
C PRO A 148 -15.81 11.94 -2.39
N GLY A 149 -16.50 10.88 -1.95
CA GLY A 149 -17.32 10.00 -2.80
C GLY A 149 -16.53 9.03 -3.69
N ARG A 150 -15.18 9.03 -3.63
CA ARG A 150 -14.33 8.21 -4.52
C ARG A 150 -13.22 7.45 -3.82
N ILE A 151 -12.32 8.11 -3.09
CA ILE A 151 -11.08 7.47 -2.60
C ILE A 151 -10.85 7.75 -1.12
N VAL A 152 -10.53 6.71 -0.35
CA VAL A 152 -9.93 6.84 0.97
C VAL A 152 -8.60 6.09 0.94
N GLU A 153 -7.51 6.82 1.10
CA GLU A 153 -6.15 6.27 1.08
C GLU A 153 -5.45 6.53 2.40
N ALA A 154 -4.95 5.47 3.03
CA ALA A 154 -4.14 5.53 4.23
C ALA A 154 -2.72 5.10 3.90
N ILE A 155 -1.73 5.96 4.20
CA ILE A 155 -0.32 5.71 3.94
C ILE A 155 0.49 5.77 5.24
N SER A 156 1.39 4.80 5.39
CA SER A 156 2.24 4.59 6.56
C SER A 156 3.69 4.36 6.14
N GLY A 157 4.63 4.75 7.00
CA GLY A 157 6.06 4.64 6.75
C GLY A 157 6.54 5.55 5.61
N GLU A 158 7.42 5.03 4.76
CA GLU A 158 8.06 5.73 3.64
C GLU A 158 7.15 5.84 2.39
N ALA A 159 5.92 5.33 2.44
CA ALA A 159 5.00 5.40 1.31
C ALA A 159 4.61 6.84 0.97
N GLY A 160 4.48 7.13 -0.33
CA GLY A 160 3.82 8.33 -0.85
C GLY A 160 2.35 8.06 -1.23
N PRO A 161 1.55 9.12 -1.39
CA PRO A 161 0.16 9.00 -1.87
C PRO A 161 0.14 8.56 -3.34
N GLU A 162 -0.87 7.77 -3.70
CA GLU A 162 -1.13 7.35 -5.08
C GLU A 162 -2.35 8.03 -5.69
N ILE A 163 -2.96 8.97 -4.95
CA ILE A 163 -4.02 9.83 -5.46
C ILE A 163 -3.46 10.73 -6.57
N PRO A 164 -4.21 10.93 -7.68
CA PRO A 164 -3.79 11.83 -8.74
C PRO A 164 -3.50 13.25 -8.23
N THR A 165 -2.40 13.84 -8.70
CA THR A 165 -1.97 15.19 -8.28
C THR A 165 -3.07 16.24 -8.47
N ALA A 166 -3.86 16.15 -9.54
CA ALA A 166 -4.98 17.05 -9.79
C ALA A 166 -6.05 17.01 -8.70
N ASP A 167 -6.33 15.83 -8.13
CA ASP A 167 -7.29 15.68 -7.03
C ASP A 167 -6.69 16.24 -5.72
N MET A 168 -5.39 16.03 -5.49
CA MET A 168 -4.68 16.58 -4.33
C MET A 168 -4.67 18.11 -4.35
N GLU A 169 -4.33 18.72 -5.48
CA GLU A 169 -4.32 20.17 -5.68
C GLU A 169 -5.72 20.77 -5.53
N ARG A 170 -6.72 20.16 -6.18
CA ARG A 170 -8.12 20.61 -6.11
C ARG A 170 -8.66 20.63 -4.68
N LEU A 171 -8.25 19.68 -3.86
CA LEU A 171 -8.70 19.55 -2.47
C LEU A 171 -7.75 20.23 -1.47
N GLY A 172 -6.65 20.84 -1.93
CA GLY A 172 -5.63 21.43 -1.07
C GLY A 172 -4.99 20.41 -0.12
N LEU A 173 -4.98 19.12 -0.49
CA LEU A 173 -4.36 18.06 0.27
C LEU A 173 -2.85 18.12 0.07
N ARG A 174 -2.10 18.18 1.17
CA ARG A 174 -0.65 18.16 1.15
C ARG A 174 -0.16 16.99 1.97
N ASP A 175 0.79 16.24 1.41
CA ASP A 175 1.47 15.21 2.16
C ASP A 175 2.57 15.84 3.04
N PRO A 176 2.50 15.72 4.39
CA PRO A 176 3.57 16.18 5.26
C PRO A 176 4.83 15.31 5.19
N GLY A 177 4.78 14.16 4.51
CA GLY A 177 5.90 13.26 4.27
C GLY A 177 6.08 12.18 5.35
N PRO A 178 7.11 11.31 5.19
CA PRO A 178 7.40 10.25 6.15
C PRO A 178 7.77 10.83 7.52
N GLY A 179 7.26 10.22 8.60
CA GLY A 179 7.63 10.61 9.96
C GLY A 179 6.80 11.75 10.58
N ALA A 180 5.97 12.44 9.79
CA ALA A 180 5.04 13.43 10.33
C ALA A 180 3.99 12.76 11.23
N GLY A 181 3.98 13.10 12.52
CA GLY A 181 3.01 12.60 13.49
C GLY A 181 3.27 11.19 14.05
N ILE A 182 4.42 10.57 13.77
CA ILE A 182 4.76 9.24 14.29
C ILE A 182 5.18 9.32 15.76
N ARG A 183 4.38 8.73 16.65
CA ARG A 183 4.79 8.43 18.03
C ARG A 183 5.51 7.07 18.05
N GLY A 184 6.84 7.09 18.11
CA GLY A 184 7.66 5.87 18.23
C GLY A 184 8.00 5.26 16.87
N GLY A 185 9.18 5.60 16.36
CA GLY A 185 9.69 5.11 15.09
C GLY A 185 10.12 3.64 15.15
N GLY A 186 9.68 2.87 14.15
CA GLY A 186 10.09 1.47 13.94
C GLY A 186 8.93 0.52 13.72
N GLY A 187 7.98 0.87 12.84
CA GLY A 187 6.84 0.02 12.55
C GLY A 187 7.24 -1.25 11.79
N VAL A 188 6.40 -2.30 11.92
CA VAL A 188 6.52 -3.56 11.17
C VAL A 188 6.55 -3.37 9.66
N PHE A 189 5.96 -2.29 9.16
CA PHE A 189 5.95 -1.94 7.74
C PHE A 189 6.95 -0.81 7.44
N LYS A 190 7.84 -1.05 6.48
CA LYS A 190 8.66 -0.01 5.85
C LYS A 190 7.79 0.93 5.03
N SER A 191 6.81 0.36 4.34
CA SER A 191 5.76 1.08 3.65
C SER A 191 4.46 0.28 3.72
N LEU A 192 3.35 0.98 3.92
CA LEU A 192 2.00 0.41 3.85
C LEU A 192 1.08 1.46 3.24
N VAL A 193 0.40 1.09 2.17
CA VAL A 193 -0.63 1.87 1.49
C VAL A 193 -1.88 1.02 1.47
N THR A 194 -2.95 1.53 2.07
CA THR A 194 -4.29 0.92 1.98
C THR A 194 -5.20 1.91 1.29
N ARG A 195 -5.67 1.54 0.11
CA ARG A 195 -6.56 2.37 -0.70
C ARG A 195 -7.89 1.67 -0.90
N TRP A 196 -8.94 2.38 -0.56
CA TRP A 196 -10.30 2.06 -0.92
C TRP A 196 -10.74 2.99 -2.04
N THR A 197 -11.27 2.42 -3.12
CA THR A 197 -11.85 3.17 -4.23
C THR A 197 -13.30 2.76 -4.41
N VAL A 198 -14.19 3.74 -4.53
CA VAL A 198 -15.60 3.55 -4.83
C VAL A 198 -15.90 4.22 -6.16
N ARG A 199 -16.56 3.49 -7.05
CA ARG A 199 -16.93 3.98 -8.39
C ARG A 199 -18.41 3.71 -8.63
N PRO A 200 -19.23 4.72 -8.96
CA PRO A 200 -20.60 4.47 -9.38
C PRO A 200 -20.57 3.71 -10.72
N LEU A 201 -21.44 2.71 -10.84
CA LEU A 201 -21.67 1.98 -12.07
C LEU A 201 -22.84 2.63 -12.84
N PRO A 202 -22.79 2.65 -14.18
CA PRO A 202 -23.89 3.18 -14.97
C PRO A 202 -25.19 2.40 -14.67
N PRO A 203 -26.35 3.09 -14.64
CA PRO A 203 -27.62 2.43 -14.41
C PRO A 203 -27.87 1.40 -15.52
N ASN A 204 -28.29 0.20 -15.11
CA ASN A 204 -28.64 -0.84 -16.08
C ASN A 204 -29.89 -0.39 -16.85
N THR A 205 -29.78 -0.25 -18.17
CA THR A 205 -30.85 0.28 -19.03
C THR A 205 -32.03 -0.67 -19.21
N ASP A 206 -31.95 -1.89 -18.68
CA ASP A 206 -32.95 -2.93 -18.92
C ASP A 206 -34.11 -2.94 -17.90
N THR A 207 -34.06 -2.13 -16.84
CA THR A 207 -35.05 -2.18 -15.75
C THR A 207 -36.12 -1.09 -15.87
N THR A 208 -37.18 -1.40 -16.60
CA THR A 208 -38.46 -0.65 -16.62
C THR A 208 -39.21 -0.88 -15.30
N SER A 209 -38.78 -0.30 -14.18
CA SER A 209 -39.61 -0.18 -12.96
C SER A 209 -39.04 0.79 -11.93
N SER A 210 -39.96 1.36 -11.15
CA SER A 210 -39.91 2.62 -10.40
C SER A 210 -39.00 2.71 -9.16
N SER A 211 -37.88 1.98 -9.10
CA SER A 211 -36.90 2.10 -8.02
C SER A 211 -35.49 2.16 -8.58
N LYS A 212 -34.92 3.37 -8.66
CA LYS A 212 -33.55 3.62 -9.14
C LYS A 212 -32.52 3.08 -8.14
N ILE A 213 -32.20 1.80 -8.22
CA ILE A 213 -31.11 1.19 -7.45
C ILE A 213 -29.78 1.69 -8.06
N GLU A 214 -29.00 2.40 -7.27
CA GLU A 214 -27.66 2.85 -7.68
C GLU A 214 -26.64 1.77 -7.34
N TRP A 215 -25.86 1.36 -8.34
CA TRP A 215 -24.83 0.36 -8.18
C TRP A 215 -23.46 1.02 -8.10
N SER A 216 -22.58 0.46 -7.28
CA SER A 216 -21.19 0.92 -7.17
C SER A 216 -20.23 -0.25 -7.06
N GLU A 217 -19.06 -0.12 -7.64
CA GLU A 217 -17.92 -1.00 -7.42
C GLU A 217 -17.06 -0.45 -6.29
N VAL A 218 -16.67 -1.32 -5.36
CA VAL A 218 -15.70 -1.05 -4.29
C VAL A 218 -14.45 -1.89 -4.55
N ASP A 219 -13.30 -1.24 -4.63
CA ASP A 219 -11.97 -1.83 -4.77
C ASP A 219 -11.13 -1.53 -3.53
N LEU A 220 -10.64 -2.59 -2.89
CA LEU A 220 -9.67 -2.52 -1.80
C LEU A 220 -8.32 -2.96 -2.36
N SER A 221 -7.31 -2.10 -2.24
CA SER A 221 -5.92 -2.38 -2.56
C SER A 221 -5.03 -2.12 -1.34
N ILE A 222 -4.26 -3.12 -0.94
CA ILE A 222 -3.30 -3.04 0.17
C ILE A 222 -1.92 -3.36 -0.39
N ARG A 223 -1.04 -2.36 -0.43
CA ARG A 223 0.36 -2.51 -0.85
C ARG A 223 1.26 -2.30 0.34
N TYR A 224 2.14 -3.26 0.61
CA TYR A 224 2.99 -3.19 1.79
C TYR A 224 4.37 -3.78 1.55
N ARG A 225 5.30 -3.36 2.40
CA ARG A 225 6.63 -3.94 2.54
C ARG A 225 6.98 -4.01 4.02
N PHE A 226 7.31 -5.21 4.50
CA PHE A 226 7.76 -5.38 5.87
C PHE A 226 9.17 -4.82 6.08
N SER A 227 9.42 -4.28 7.27
CA SER A 227 10.75 -3.80 7.70
C SER A 227 11.71 -4.96 7.98
N ASN A 228 11.20 -6.11 8.42
CA ASN A 228 12.00 -7.31 8.70
C ASN A 228 11.45 -8.52 7.91
N PRO A 229 12.31 -9.24 7.16
CA PRO A 229 11.87 -10.35 6.31
C PRO A 229 11.33 -11.55 7.09
N LEU A 230 11.65 -11.67 8.37
CA LEU A 230 11.07 -12.70 9.23
C LEU A 230 9.55 -12.52 9.37
N TYR A 231 9.06 -11.29 9.49
CA TYR A 231 7.62 -11.03 9.52
C TYR A 231 6.95 -11.49 8.24
N ALA A 232 7.54 -11.16 7.09
CA ALA A 232 7.04 -11.58 5.79
C ALA A 232 6.95 -13.11 5.68
N ALA A 233 7.94 -13.84 6.19
CA ALA A 233 7.93 -15.30 6.19
C ALA A 233 6.76 -15.88 7.01
N VAL A 234 6.56 -15.39 8.24
CA VAL A 234 5.52 -15.93 9.15
C VAL A 234 4.10 -15.46 8.82
N SER A 235 3.94 -14.31 8.14
CA SER A 235 2.62 -13.76 7.81
C SER A 235 2.12 -14.12 6.41
N SER A 236 2.97 -14.68 5.55
CA SER A 236 2.68 -14.94 4.13
C SER A 236 1.37 -15.72 3.90
N ALA A 237 1.13 -16.78 4.67
CA ALA A 237 -0.05 -17.63 4.52
C ALA A 237 -1.39 -16.92 4.81
N VAL A 238 -1.36 -15.84 5.60
CA VAL A 238 -2.56 -15.05 5.93
C VAL A 238 -2.71 -13.86 4.98
N ALA A 239 -1.59 -13.29 4.52
CA ALA A 239 -1.57 -12.10 3.68
C ALA A 239 -2.49 -12.21 2.47
N ASP A 240 -2.41 -13.31 1.71
CA ASP A 240 -3.21 -13.52 0.50
C ASP A 240 -4.73 -13.51 0.75
N LYS A 241 -5.16 -13.81 1.98
CA LYS A 241 -6.56 -13.86 2.36
C LYS A 241 -7.07 -12.57 2.98
N LEU A 242 -6.20 -11.62 3.34
CA LEU A 242 -6.60 -10.41 4.06
C LEU A 242 -7.60 -9.57 3.26
N ALA A 243 -7.25 -9.19 2.02
CA ALA A 243 -8.11 -8.32 1.22
C ALA A 243 -9.50 -8.93 0.93
N PRO A 244 -9.62 -10.21 0.51
CA PRO A 244 -10.93 -10.86 0.36
C PRO A 244 -11.76 -10.91 1.65
N VAL A 245 -11.11 -11.17 2.78
CA VAL A 245 -11.78 -11.26 4.08
C VAL A 245 -12.26 -9.87 4.54
N MET A 246 -11.43 -8.84 4.40
CA MET A 246 -11.77 -7.45 4.74
C MET A 246 -12.92 -6.92 3.87
N ILE A 247 -12.88 -7.13 2.55
CA ILE A 247 -13.95 -6.64 1.69
C ILE A 247 -15.27 -7.32 1.97
N ASN A 248 -15.28 -8.64 2.25
CA ASN A 248 -16.50 -9.36 2.59
C ASN A 248 -17.07 -8.89 3.93
N ALA A 249 -16.21 -8.56 4.91
CA ALA A 249 -16.65 -7.97 6.16
C ALA A 249 -17.27 -6.57 5.96
N PHE A 250 -16.68 -5.76 5.06
CA PHE A 250 -17.25 -4.48 4.67
C PHE A 250 -18.61 -4.63 3.98
N VAL A 251 -18.81 -5.63 3.10
CA VAL A 251 -20.11 -5.90 2.47
C VAL A 251 -21.19 -6.13 3.53
N LYS A 252 -20.90 -6.99 4.52
CA LYS A 252 -21.84 -7.26 5.64
C LYS A 252 -22.17 -6.00 6.43
N GLU A 253 -21.19 -5.13 6.64
CA GLU A 253 -21.40 -3.86 7.33
C GLU A 253 -22.26 -2.90 6.50
N ALA A 254 -22.05 -2.84 5.18
CA ALA A 254 -22.88 -2.06 4.27
C ALA A 254 -24.33 -2.53 4.28
N GLU A 255 -24.57 -3.85 4.23
CA GLU A 255 -25.91 -4.44 4.38
C GLU A 255 -26.56 -4.08 5.72
N ARG A 256 -25.79 -4.13 6.81
CA ARG A 256 -26.27 -3.79 8.15
C ARG A 256 -26.65 -2.32 8.29
N MET A 257 -25.85 -1.41 7.72
CA MET A 257 -26.01 0.04 7.90
C MET A 257 -26.94 0.69 6.88
N LEU A 258 -26.95 0.20 5.64
CA LEU A 258 -27.74 0.77 4.55
C LEU A 258 -29.04 -0.01 4.29
N GLY A 259 -29.18 -1.19 4.91
CA GLY A 259 -30.31 -2.10 4.70
C GLY A 259 -30.20 -2.86 3.38
N ASN A 260 -30.93 -3.97 3.27
CA ASN A 260 -30.91 -4.75 2.03
C ASN A 260 -31.70 -4.00 0.93
N PRO A 261 -31.11 -3.71 -0.23
CA PRO A 261 -31.87 -3.15 -1.34
C PRO A 261 -32.89 -4.19 -1.76
N ARG A 262 -34.14 -3.76 -1.83
CA ARG A 262 -35.22 -4.65 -2.25
C ARG A 262 -34.96 -5.07 -3.70
N PRO A 263 -35.05 -6.36 -4.02
CA PRO A 263 -34.89 -6.86 -5.39
C PRO A 263 -35.97 -6.29 -6.31
#